data_AF-A0A8H5Z4V0-F1
#
_entry.id   AF-A0A8H5Z4V0-F1
#
_cell.length_a   1.000
_cell.length_b   1.000
_cell.length_c   1.000
_cell.angle_alpha   90.00
_cell.angle_beta   90.00
_cell.angle_gamma   90.00
#
_symmetry.space_group_name_H-M   'P 1'
#
loop_
_entity.id
_entity.type
_entity.pdbx_description
1 polymer ?
#
loop_
_entity_poly.entity_id
_entity_poly.type
_entity_poly.pdbx_seq_one_letter_code
_entity_poly.pdbx_strand_id
1 'polypeptide(L)'
;MLFKNLIIALYSAGASCSALRPPIERRATTEIPSDSFNSLETYWNYLYPWGATHNGGARMDKEHVSVTDGVLTLTAEPRDDQEDPIHYLSGAIHAKSTFTVSAGGGCDISAEFIAPVDRGTWPAFWLNAASGWPPEIDIAEWKGSGKISFNTFNTSDEEWHSVRAELRDENGHDVRVKFFLDGVEQTTQYGRDYIGAGLRLIVNYQTEGSSGSPGPTTPTTFQVRNVEVVSLN
;
A
#
# COMPACT_ATOMS: atom_id res chain seq x y z
N MET A 1 32.81 17.91 82.08
CA MET A 1 32.52 16.76 81.20
C MET A 1 31.31 17.12 80.35
N LEU A 2 31.51 17.46 79.07
CA LEU A 2 30.44 17.80 78.13
C LEU A 2 29.88 16.51 77.51
N PHE A 3 28.58 16.27 77.65
CA PHE A 3 27.86 15.25 76.88
C PHE A 3 27.37 15.86 75.56
N LYS A 4 27.83 15.30 74.43
CA LYS A 4 27.32 15.61 73.08
C LYS A 4 26.19 14.63 72.76
N ASN A 5 25.00 15.17 72.48
CA ASN A 5 23.87 14.43 71.92
C ASN A 5 24.13 14.11 70.44
N LEU A 6 24.01 12.83 70.07
CA LEU A 6 24.09 12.35 68.70
C LEU A 6 22.66 12.14 68.18
N ILE A 7 22.23 12.97 67.23
CA ILE A 7 20.97 12.78 66.49
C ILE A 7 21.27 11.89 65.29
N ILE A 8 20.64 10.71 65.23
CA ILE A 8 20.69 9.81 64.07
C ILE A 8 19.47 10.13 63.19
N ALA A 9 19.71 10.68 62.01
CA ALA A 9 18.69 10.84 60.98
C ALA A 9 18.59 9.53 60.17
N LEU A 10 17.42 8.87 60.21
CA LEU A 10 17.09 7.78 59.29
C LEU A 10 16.69 8.37 57.93
N TYR A 11 17.47 8.09 56.89
CA TYR A 11 17.04 8.24 55.50
C TYR A 11 16.30 6.97 55.07
N SER A 12 14.98 7.06 54.87
CA SER A 12 14.20 6.04 54.18
C SER A 12 14.37 6.22 52.67
N ALA A 13 15.13 5.33 52.04
CA ALA A 13 15.16 5.21 50.59
C ALA A 13 13.85 4.57 50.10
N GLY A 14 12.94 5.38 49.54
CA GLY A 14 11.77 4.87 48.84
C GLY A 14 12.20 4.24 47.52
N ALA A 15 12.17 2.91 47.45
CA ALA A 15 12.31 2.20 46.18
C ALA A 15 10.98 2.30 45.41
N SER A 16 10.87 3.28 44.50
CA SER A 16 9.81 3.29 43.50
C SER A 16 10.09 2.20 42.48
N CYS A 17 9.46 1.04 42.67
CA CYS A 17 9.45 -0.03 41.68
C CYS A 17 8.47 0.36 40.57
N SER A 18 8.96 1.10 39.57
CA SER A 18 8.24 1.26 38.30
C SER A 18 8.27 -0.09 37.58
N ALA A 19 7.29 -0.94 37.85
CA ALA A 19 7.08 -2.14 37.06
C ALA A 19 6.80 -1.69 35.61
N LEU A 20 7.78 -1.87 34.73
CA LEU A 20 7.60 -1.77 33.29
C LEU A 20 6.46 -2.72 32.93
N ARG A 21 5.28 -2.17 32.60
CA ARG A 21 4.22 -2.97 31.99
C ARG A 21 4.83 -3.60 30.72
N PRO A 22 4.71 -4.92 30.53
CA PRO A 22 5.07 -5.53 29.26
C PRO A 22 4.35 -4.77 28.14
N PRO A 23 4.99 -4.53 26.99
CA PRO A 23 4.29 -4.02 25.81
C PRO A 23 3.06 -4.90 25.56
N ILE A 24 1.89 -4.28 25.34
CA ILE A 24 0.71 -5.02 24.91
C ILE A 24 1.03 -5.57 23.52
N GLU A 25 1.16 -6.89 23.40
CA GLU A 25 1.18 -7.54 22.08
C GLU A 25 -0.20 -7.38 21.45
N ARG A 26 -0.32 -6.46 20.50
CA ARG A 26 -1.51 -6.28 19.68
C ARG A 26 -1.67 -7.52 18.79
N ARG A 27 -2.88 -8.08 18.74
CA ARG A 27 -3.15 -9.31 17.99
C ARG A 27 -3.30 -8.98 16.50
N ALA A 28 -2.46 -9.60 15.67
CA ALA A 28 -2.58 -9.49 14.22
C ALA A 28 -3.95 -9.99 13.74
N THR A 29 -4.60 -9.21 12.87
CA THR A 29 -5.88 -9.53 12.24
C THR A 29 -5.75 -9.43 10.73
N THR A 30 -6.09 -10.48 10.00
CA THR A 30 -6.12 -10.47 8.53
C THR A 30 -7.40 -9.80 8.05
N GLU A 31 -7.26 -8.62 7.43
CA GLU A 31 -8.38 -7.81 6.92
C GLU A 31 -8.71 -8.16 5.45
N ILE A 32 -7.68 -8.42 4.65
CA ILE A 32 -7.80 -9.02 3.31
C ILE A 32 -6.94 -10.28 3.32
N PRO A 33 -7.52 -11.48 3.15
CA PRO A 33 -6.74 -12.71 3.05
C PRO A 33 -6.06 -12.80 1.68
N SER A 34 -4.90 -13.48 1.63
CA SER A 34 -4.09 -13.62 0.41
C SER A 34 -4.85 -14.25 -0.76
N ASP A 35 -5.88 -15.05 -0.49
CA ASP A 35 -6.73 -15.71 -1.47
C ASP A 35 -8.00 -14.93 -1.83
N SER A 36 -8.08 -13.64 -1.48
CA SER A 36 -9.27 -12.79 -1.66
C SER A 36 -9.80 -12.73 -3.10
N PHE A 37 -8.97 -13.01 -4.11
CA PHE A 37 -9.41 -13.08 -5.52
C PHE A 37 -10.26 -14.31 -5.84
N ASN A 38 -10.17 -15.40 -5.07
CA ASN A 38 -11.10 -16.54 -5.19
C ASN A 38 -12.55 -16.16 -4.86
N SER A 39 -12.76 -15.02 -4.22
CA SER A 39 -14.07 -14.40 -3.99
C SER A 39 -13.96 -12.89 -4.14
N LEU A 40 -13.52 -12.45 -5.32
CA LEU A 40 -13.18 -11.04 -5.61
C LEU A 40 -14.22 -10.06 -5.06
N GLU A 41 -15.49 -10.25 -5.41
CA GLU A 41 -16.57 -9.33 -5.03
C GLU A 41 -16.91 -9.35 -3.53
N THR A 42 -16.34 -10.25 -2.72
CA THR A 42 -16.45 -10.18 -1.26
C THR A 42 -15.57 -9.08 -0.68
N TYR A 43 -14.37 -8.87 -1.22
CA TYR A 43 -13.35 -7.97 -0.66
C TYR A 43 -13.13 -6.70 -1.51
N TRP A 44 -13.49 -6.75 -2.79
CA TRP A 44 -13.12 -5.74 -3.78
C TRP A 44 -14.35 -5.19 -4.50
N ASN A 45 -14.28 -3.90 -4.84
CA ASN A 45 -15.14 -3.24 -5.81
C ASN A 45 -14.34 -3.00 -7.09
N TYR A 46 -15.02 -2.94 -8.23
CA TYR A 46 -14.43 -2.46 -9.49
C TYR A 46 -14.26 -0.93 -9.47
N LEU A 47 -13.43 -0.44 -10.39
CA LEU A 47 -13.08 0.97 -10.61
C LEU A 47 -12.29 1.59 -9.46
N TYR A 48 -11.94 2.88 -9.60
CA TYR A 48 -11.47 3.67 -8.48
C TYR A 48 -12.63 4.00 -7.53
N PRO A 49 -12.35 4.33 -6.25
CA PRO A 49 -13.39 4.77 -5.29
C PRO A 49 -14.23 5.96 -5.76
N TRP A 50 -13.71 6.77 -6.69
CA TRP A 50 -14.37 7.96 -7.26
C TRP A 50 -14.85 7.79 -8.71
N GLY A 51 -14.71 6.61 -9.31
CA GLY A 51 -15.21 6.32 -10.66
C GLY A 51 -14.16 5.76 -11.62
N ALA A 52 -14.39 5.97 -12.92
CA ALA A 52 -13.69 5.25 -13.98
C ALA A 52 -12.38 5.89 -14.45
N THR A 53 -12.05 7.11 -14.02
CA THR A 53 -10.88 7.84 -14.55
C THR A 53 -9.96 8.32 -13.44
N HIS A 54 -8.69 8.53 -13.80
CA HIS A 54 -7.69 9.14 -12.94
C HIS A 54 -6.82 10.11 -13.77
N ASN A 55 -5.51 10.14 -13.55
CA ASN A 55 -4.56 11.11 -14.10
C ASN A 55 -3.72 10.57 -15.29
N GLY A 56 -4.23 9.58 -16.02
CA GLY A 56 -3.59 9.00 -17.21
C GLY A 56 -4.55 8.85 -18.39
N GLY A 57 -4.11 8.13 -19.41
CA GLY A 57 -4.81 7.95 -20.68
C GLY A 57 -5.77 6.76 -20.73
N ALA A 58 -6.06 6.09 -19.61
CA ALA A 58 -6.98 4.96 -19.55
C ALA A 58 -8.28 5.28 -18.79
N ARG A 59 -9.38 4.77 -19.32
CA ARG A 59 -10.68 4.69 -18.64
C ARG A 59 -10.91 3.26 -18.16
N MET A 60 -11.25 3.11 -16.88
CA MET A 60 -11.45 1.83 -16.23
C MET A 60 -12.86 1.27 -16.45
N ASP A 61 -12.98 -0.02 -16.67
CA ASP A 61 -14.25 -0.75 -16.68
C ASP A 61 -14.10 -2.16 -16.07
N LYS A 62 -15.21 -2.89 -15.99
CA LYS A 62 -15.25 -4.24 -15.39
C LYS A 62 -14.77 -5.31 -16.39
N GLU A 63 -15.00 -5.07 -17.68
CA GLU A 63 -14.69 -5.98 -18.76
C GLU A 63 -13.18 -6.22 -18.93
N HIS A 64 -12.35 -5.25 -18.51
CA HIS A 64 -10.89 -5.35 -18.48
C HIS A 64 -10.33 -5.87 -17.13
N VAL A 65 -11.19 -6.45 -16.29
CA VAL A 65 -10.83 -7.09 -15.03
C VAL A 65 -11.23 -8.56 -15.08
N SER A 66 -10.26 -9.46 -14.95
CA SER A 66 -10.51 -10.91 -14.89
C SER A 66 -9.76 -11.56 -13.73
N VAL A 67 -10.31 -12.67 -13.23
CA VAL A 67 -9.63 -13.52 -12.24
C VAL A 67 -9.68 -14.96 -12.74
N THR A 68 -8.53 -15.64 -12.72
CA THR A 68 -8.42 -17.08 -13.02
C THR A 68 -7.42 -17.69 -12.07
N ASP A 69 -7.80 -18.81 -11.42
CA ASP A 69 -6.95 -19.55 -10.47
C ASP A 69 -6.28 -18.67 -9.40
N GLY A 70 -7.03 -17.72 -8.85
CA GLY A 70 -6.56 -16.81 -7.80
C GLY A 70 -5.64 -15.68 -8.30
N VAL A 71 -5.47 -15.53 -9.62
CA VAL A 71 -4.68 -14.45 -10.24
C VAL A 71 -5.63 -13.43 -10.85
N LEU A 72 -5.55 -12.18 -10.37
CA LEU A 72 -6.16 -11.02 -11.01
C LEU A 72 -5.34 -10.64 -12.24
N THR A 73 -6.00 -10.44 -13.37
CA THR A 73 -5.39 -9.85 -14.58
C THR A 73 -6.17 -8.61 -14.97
N LEU A 74 -5.48 -7.48 -15.01
CA LEU A 74 -5.95 -6.21 -15.56
C LEU A 74 -5.36 -6.04 -16.95
N THR A 75 -6.19 -5.76 -17.95
CA THR A 75 -5.75 -5.59 -19.34
C THR A 75 -5.84 -4.12 -19.72
N ALA A 76 -4.84 -3.56 -20.38
CA ALA A 76 -4.93 -2.25 -21.03
C ALA A 76 -5.09 -2.49 -22.55
N GLU A 77 -6.23 -2.06 -23.12
CA GLU A 77 -6.54 -2.19 -24.54
C GLU A 77 -6.46 -0.80 -25.21
N PRO A 78 -5.57 -0.58 -26.20
CA PRO A 78 -5.53 0.65 -26.97
C PRO A 78 -6.81 0.87 -27.77
N ARG A 79 -7.28 2.12 -27.83
CA ARG A 79 -8.51 2.51 -28.50
C ARG A 79 -8.32 3.74 -29.37
N ASP A 80 -8.99 3.77 -30.51
CA ASP A 80 -9.09 4.92 -31.42
C ASP A 80 -10.46 5.60 -31.37
N ASP A 81 -11.41 5.05 -30.61
CA ASP A 81 -12.80 5.49 -30.50
C ASP A 81 -13.10 6.28 -29.21
N GLN A 82 -12.07 6.64 -28.45
CA GLN A 82 -12.18 7.41 -27.21
C GLN A 82 -11.86 8.90 -27.47
N GLU A 83 -12.40 9.77 -26.61
CA GLU A 83 -12.07 11.20 -26.63
C GLU A 83 -10.84 11.47 -25.74
N ASP A 84 -9.94 12.33 -26.23
CA ASP A 84 -8.77 12.79 -25.47
C ASP A 84 -9.19 13.26 -24.06
N PRO A 85 -8.43 12.91 -23.00
CA PRO A 85 -7.10 12.29 -23.04
C PRO A 85 -7.13 10.75 -23.03
N ILE A 86 -8.29 10.12 -23.22
CA ILE A 86 -8.40 8.66 -23.11
C ILE A 86 -8.00 8.02 -24.43
N HIS A 87 -6.98 7.17 -24.39
CA HIS A 87 -6.51 6.37 -25.52
C HIS A 87 -6.61 4.85 -25.23
N TYR A 88 -7.04 4.45 -24.03
CA TYR A 88 -7.12 3.05 -23.61
C TYR A 88 -8.37 2.76 -22.78
N LEU A 89 -8.88 1.54 -22.88
CA LEU A 89 -9.73 0.96 -21.83
C LEU A 89 -8.87 0.06 -20.94
N SER A 90 -9.14 0.07 -19.64
CA SER A 90 -8.39 -0.78 -18.71
C SER A 90 -9.16 -1.13 -17.44
N GLY A 91 -8.47 -1.70 -16.45
CA GLY A 91 -9.07 -2.21 -15.22
C GLY A 91 -8.54 -1.54 -13.96
N ALA A 92 -9.42 -1.38 -12.98
CA ALA A 92 -9.07 -1.03 -11.61
C ALA A 92 -10.00 -1.75 -10.63
N ILE A 93 -9.47 -2.06 -9.44
CA ILE A 93 -10.24 -2.51 -8.29
C ILE A 93 -9.78 -1.77 -7.03
N HIS A 94 -10.68 -1.66 -6.05
CA HIS A 94 -10.35 -1.13 -4.73
C HIS A 94 -10.97 -1.94 -3.61
N ALA A 95 -10.30 -1.98 -2.47
CA ALA A 95 -10.80 -2.68 -1.28
C ALA A 95 -12.12 -2.07 -0.79
N LYS A 96 -13.08 -2.93 -0.44
CA LYS A 96 -14.32 -2.52 0.24
C LYS A 96 -14.04 -1.98 1.64
N SER A 97 -13.08 -2.60 2.33
CA SER A 97 -12.60 -2.17 3.64
C SER A 97 -11.68 -0.96 3.54
N THR A 98 -11.58 -0.24 4.65
CA THR A 98 -10.58 0.82 4.85
C THR A 98 -9.70 0.43 6.02
N PHE A 99 -8.42 0.76 5.94
CA PHE A 99 -7.39 0.42 6.91
C PHE A 99 -6.89 1.68 7.59
N THR A 100 -6.34 1.55 8.78
CA THR A 100 -5.79 2.68 9.53
C THR A 100 -4.56 2.22 10.28
N VAL A 101 -3.57 3.10 10.44
CA VAL A 101 -2.50 2.91 11.42
C VAL A 101 -2.92 3.60 12.71
N SER A 102 -3.14 2.83 13.76
CA SER A 102 -3.45 3.37 15.09
C SER A 102 -2.16 3.77 15.81
N ALA A 103 -2.25 4.69 16.77
CA ALA A 103 -1.12 5.01 17.64
C ALA A 103 -0.63 3.75 18.37
N GLY A 104 0.67 3.47 18.27
CA GLY A 104 1.35 2.27 18.73
C GLY A 104 0.99 0.98 17.97
N GLY A 105 0.39 1.09 16.78
CA GLY A 105 -0.04 -0.02 15.92
C GLY A 105 0.59 0.00 14.54
N GLY A 106 -0.05 -0.66 13.58
CA GLY A 106 0.48 -0.84 12.24
C GLY A 106 -0.42 -1.58 11.29
N CYS A 107 0.04 -1.69 10.05
CA CYS A 107 -0.56 -2.49 8.99
C CYS A 107 0.54 -3.03 8.09
N ASP A 108 0.47 -4.30 7.72
CA ASP A 108 1.31 -4.92 6.69
C ASP A 108 0.47 -5.20 5.46
N ILE A 109 0.97 -4.79 4.30
CA ILE A 109 0.29 -4.94 3.01
C ILE A 109 1.27 -5.59 2.05
N SER A 110 0.88 -6.68 1.41
CA SER A 110 1.74 -7.39 0.47
C SER A 110 0.97 -7.98 -0.70
N ALA A 111 1.68 -8.24 -1.79
CA ALA A 111 1.17 -8.88 -2.99
C ALA A 111 2.32 -9.32 -3.90
N GLU A 112 2.02 -10.16 -4.89
CA GLU A 112 2.96 -10.54 -5.95
C GLU A 112 2.46 -10.09 -7.31
N PHE A 113 3.39 -9.69 -8.17
CA PHE A 113 3.09 -9.00 -9.43
C PHE A 113 3.90 -9.54 -10.62
N ILE A 114 3.24 -9.59 -11.78
CA ILE A 114 3.86 -9.51 -13.11
C ILE A 114 3.32 -8.23 -13.74
N ALA A 115 4.18 -7.28 -14.03
CA ALA A 115 3.79 -5.98 -14.57
C ALA A 115 4.50 -5.68 -15.89
N PRO A 116 3.84 -4.95 -16.81
CA PRO A 116 4.45 -4.53 -18.06
C PRO A 116 5.29 -3.27 -17.85
N VAL A 117 6.44 -3.22 -18.52
CA VAL A 117 7.45 -2.16 -18.35
C VAL A 117 7.68 -1.28 -19.58
N ASP A 118 6.89 -1.49 -20.64
CA ASP A 118 6.94 -0.70 -21.87
C ASP A 118 6.54 0.76 -21.64
N ARG A 119 7.14 1.67 -22.40
CA ARG A 119 6.77 3.11 -22.37
C ARG A 119 5.26 3.30 -22.41
N GLY A 120 4.75 4.15 -21.52
CA GLY A 120 3.32 4.44 -21.39
C GLY A 120 2.50 3.39 -20.64
N THR A 121 3.09 2.34 -20.09
CA THR A 121 2.40 1.49 -19.10
C THR A 121 2.51 2.11 -17.70
N TRP A 122 1.39 2.14 -16.96
CA TRP A 122 1.33 2.59 -15.57
C TRP A 122 0.47 1.68 -14.65
N PRO A 123 0.84 0.41 -14.45
CA PRO A 123 0.35 -0.39 -13.34
C PRO A 123 0.64 0.26 -11.98
N ALA A 124 -0.28 0.14 -11.02
CA ALA A 124 -0.08 0.65 -9.66
C ALA A 124 -0.79 -0.19 -8.60
N PHE A 125 -0.15 -0.25 -7.43
CA PHE A 125 -0.62 -0.83 -6.18
C PHE A 125 -0.36 0.17 -5.06
N TRP A 126 -1.41 0.73 -4.47
CA TRP A 126 -1.27 1.94 -3.66
C TRP A 126 -2.43 2.14 -2.68
N LEU A 127 -2.22 3.01 -1.70
CA LEU A 127 -3.23 3.43 -0.74
C LEU A 127 -3.58 4.89 -0.98
N ASN A 128 -4.89 5.17 -1.01
CA ASN A 128 -5.40 6.54 -0.97
C ASN A 128 -6.24 6.76 0.29
N ALA A 129 -6.42 8.02 0.68
CA ALA A 129 -7.36 8.45 1.69
C ALA A 129 -8.76 7.87 1.42
N ALA A 130 -9.36 7.28 2.45
CA ALA A 130 -10.76 6.86 2.41
C ALA A 130 -11.73 8.05 2.29
N SER A 131 -11.28 9.25 2.69
CA SER A 131 -11.99 10.52 2.55
C SER A 131 -10.99 11.67 2.53
N GLY A 132 -11.21 12.65 1.64
CA GLY A 132 -10.28 13.77 1.44
C GLY A 132 -9.01 13.36 0.70
N TRP A 133 -8.00 14.21 0.80
CA TRP A 133 -6.62 13.96 0.37
C TRP A 133 -5.75 15.07 0.99
N PRO A 134 -4.56 14.80 1.55
CA PRO A 134 -3.91 13.49 1.82
C PRO A 134 -4.67 12.63 2.86
N PRO A 135 -4.31 11.33 3.11
CA PRO A 135 -3.08 10.59 2.76
C PRO A 135 -3.00 9.88 1.39
N GLU A 136 -1.78 9.64 0.91
CA GLU A 136 -1.45 8.80 -0.26
C GLU A 136 -0.16 8.02 0.02
N ILE A 137 -0.12 6.73 -0.31
CA ILE A 137 1.07 5.87 -0.19
C ILE A 137 1.14 4.96 -1.43
N ASP A 138 2.03 5.29 -2.35
CA ASP A 138 2.32 4.48 -3.52
C ASP A 138 3.22 3.30 -3.14
N ILE A 139 2.62 2.12 -2.99
CA ILE A 139 3.36 0.92 -2.59
C ILE A 139 4.21 0.42 -3.75
N ALA A 140 3.68 0.39 -4.96
CA ALA A 140 4.44 0.17 -6.18
C ALA A 140 3.74 0.77 -7.39
N GLU A 141 4.49 1.46 -8.25
CA GLU A 141 4.02 1.90 -9.56
C GLU A 141 5.04 1.58 -10.64
N TRP A 142 4.65 1.01 -11.77
CA TRP A 142 5.54 0.69 -12.88
C TRP A 142 5.37 1.73 -13.99
N LYS A 143 6.35 2.62 -14.25
CA LYS A 143 6.20 3.75 -15.19
C LYS A 143 7.04 3.59 -16.44
N GLY A 144 6.65 2.66 -17.31
CA GLY A 144 7.09 2.49 -18.70
C GLY A 144 8.56 2.70 -19.08
N SER A 145 9.47 2.54 -18.13
CA SER A 145 10.90 2.80 -18.33
C SER A 145 11.74 1.65 -17.79
N GLY A 146 11.11 0.51 -17.52
CA GLY A 146 11.66 -0.54 -16.66
C GLY A 146 11.41 -0.26 -15.18
N LYS A 147 11.08 0.97 -14.79
CA LYS A 147 11.27 1.46 -13.43
C LYS A 147 9.98 1.39 -12.58
N ILE A 148 9.98 0.61 -11.48
CA ILE A 148 9.01 0.72 -10.38
C ILE A 148 9.33 1.97 -9.58
N SER A 149 8.53 3.02 -9.60
CA SER A 149 8.62 4.00 -8.52
C SER A 149 8.16 3.37 -7.20
N PHE A 150 9.12 3.03 -6.32
CA PHE A 150 9.13 3.64 -4.97
C PHE A 150 9.82 5.03 -5.02
N ASN A 151 9.94 5.55 -6.26
CA ASN A 151 11.05 6.18 -6.99
C ASN A 151 12.26 5.31 -7.50
N THR A 152 12.09 4.06 -8.04
CA THR A 152 12.76 3.46 -9.26
C THR A 152 13.39 2.02 -9.10
N PHE A 153 12.82 0.92 -9.66
CA PHE A 153 13.48 -0.43 -9.88
C PHE A 153 13.23 -1.05 -11.26
N ASN A 154 14.22 -1.72 -11.86
CA ASN A 154 14.19 -2.18 -13.26
C ASN A 154 13.43 -3.52 -13.54
N THR A 155 12.52 -3.96 -12.67
CA THR A 155 11.97 -5.34 -12.71
C THR A 155 10.44 -5.37 -12.82
N SER A 156 9.97 -5.78 -14.00
CA SER A 156 8.97 -6.85 -14.15
C SER A 156 8.87 -7.25 -15.62
N ASP A 157 9.32 -8.49 -15.88
CA ASP A 157 9.08 -9.28 -17.10
C ASP A 157 8.10 -10.43 -16.72
N GLU A 158 8.07 -11.56 -17.46
CA GLU A 158 7.22 -12.74 -17.20
C GLU A 158 7.47 -13.46 -15.84
N GLU A 159 8.17 -12.83 -14.88
CA GLU A 159 8.50 -13.37 -13.56
C GLU A 159 7.72 -12.67 -12.44
N TRP A 160 7.31 -13.46 -11.43
CA TRP A 160 6.63 -12.96 -10.25
C TRP A 160 7.60 -12.30 -9.28
N HIS A 161 7.30 -11.07 -8.88
CA HIS A 161 8.00 -10.35 -7.82
C HIS A 161 7.08 -10.04 -6.66
N SER A 162 7.57 -10.17 -5.43
CA SER A 162 6.83 -9.84 -4.22
C SER A 162 7.09 -8.40 -3.79
N VAL A 163 6.03 -7.66 -3.48
CA VAL A 163 6.11 -6.31 -2.90
C VAL A 163 5.41 -6.30 -1.55
N ARG A 164 6.02 -5.64 -0.56
CA ARG A 164 5.42 -5.43 0.77
C ARG A 164 5.63 -4.00 1.25
N ALA A 165 4.63 -3.43 1.90
CA ALA A 165 4.74 -2.22 2.71
C ALA A 165 4.44 -2.53 4.18
N GLU A 166 5.32 -2.09 5.08
CA GLU A 166 5.09 -2.13 6.53
C GLU A 166 4.84 -0.71 7.03
N LEU A 167 3.59 -0.44 7.43
CA LEU A 167 3.18 0.85 7.98
C LEU A 167 3.17 0.76 9.51
N ARG A 168 3.86 1.67 10.19
CA ARG A 168 3.96 1.68 11.65
C ARG A 168 3.81 3.09 12.20
N ASP A 169 3.29 3.18 13.41
CA ASP A 169 3.38 4.42 14.17
C ASP A 169 4.85 4.78 14.44
N GLU A 170 5.22 6.02 14.11
CA GLU A 170 6.55 6.57 14.38
C GLU A 170 6.59 7.33 15.72
N ASN A 171 5.57 8.13 16.02
CA ASN A 171 5.62 9.10 17.12
C ASN A 171 4.24 9.51 17.69
N GLY A 172 3.19 8.76 17.37
CA GLY A 172 1.79 9.04 17.70
C GLY A 172 1.07 9.96 16.71
N HIS A 173 1.78 10.50 15.70
CA HIS A 173 1.24 11.43 14.71
C HIS A 173 1.56 11.00 13.27
N ASP A 174 2.82 10.61 13.03
CA ASP A 174 3.33 10.26 11.72
C ASP A 174 3.36 8.74 11.53
N VAL A 175 3.18 8.29 10.29
CA VAL A 175 3.31 6.89 9.90
C VAL A 175 4.64 6.70 9.19
N ARG A 176 5.49 5.80 9.71
CA ARG A 176 6.65 5.28 8.98
C ARG A 176 6.21 4.17 8.04
N VAL A 177 6.67 4.22 6.80
CA VAL A 177 6.39 3.19 5.78
C VAL A 177 7.71 2.61 5.29
N LYS A 178 7.91 1.31 5.49
CA LYS A 178 9.02 0.57 4.88
C LYS A 178 8.52 -0.17 3.65
N PHE A 179 9.27 -0.09 2.56
CA PHE A 179 8.91 -0.74 1.29
C PHE A 179 9.92 -1.85 0.98
N PHE A 180 9.42 -3.00 0.56
CA PHE A 180 10.20 -4.20 0.27
C PHE A 180 9.88 -4.70 -1.13
N LEU A 181 10.90 -5.20 -1.82
CA LEU A 181 10.83 -5.95 -3.06
C LEU A 181 11.61 -7.25 -2.86
N ASP A 182 10.99 -8.40 -3.10
CA ASP A 182 11.59 -9.73 -2.94
C ASP A 182 12.23 -9.94 -1.56
N GLY A 183 11.54 -9.44 -0.53
CA GLY A 183 11.99 -9.50 0.87
C GLY A 183 13.12 -8.54 1.23
N VAL A 184 13.64 -7.77 0.27
CA VAL A 184 14.70 -6.78 0.49
C VAL A 184 14.08 -5.40 0.68
N GLU A 185 14.40 -4.74 1.80
CA GLU A 185 13.98 -3.34 2.05
C GLU A 185 14.63 -2.41 1.02
N GLN A 186 13.81 -1.64 0.32
CA GLN A 186 14.25 -0.72 -0.71
C GLN A 186 14.36 0.72 -0.19
N THR A 187 13.39 1.15 0.63
CA THR A 187 13.38 2.50 1.21
C THR A 187 12.44 2.58 2.40
N THR A 188 12.61 3.64 3.19
CA THR A 188 11.71 4.06 4.27
C THR A 188 11.23 5.48 4.01
N GLN A 189 9.93 5.72 4.11
CA GLN A 189 9.31 7.05 3.99
C GLN A 189 8.41 7.36 5.19
N TYR A 190 7.97 8.61 5.32
CA TYR A 190 7.17 9.09 6.44
C TYR A 190 5.96 9.88 5.94
N GLY A 191 4.77 9.40 6.28
CA GLY A 191 3.50 10.09 6.07
C GLY A 191 3.18 10.96 7.27
N ARG A 192 3.29 12.28 7.09
CA ARG A 192 3.05 13.25 8.17
C ARG A 192 1.56 13.30 8.54
N ASP A 193 1.24 13.22 9.83
CA ASP A 193 -0.13 13.29 10.35
C ASP A 193 -1.07 12.19 9.80
N TYR A 194 -0.54 11.01 9.48
CA TYR A 194 -1.31 9.88 8.91
C TYR A 194 -1.89 8.93 9.98
N ILE A 195 -1.51 9.07 11.25
CA ILE A 195 -2.08 8.25 12.33
C ILE A 195 -3.58 8.49 12.44
N GLY A 196 -4.35 7.41 12.49
CA GLY A 196 -5.82 7.47 12.54
C GLY A 196 -6.49 7.76 11.20
N ALA A 197 -5.74 8.08 10.14
CA ALA A 197 -6.31 8.31 8.81
C ALA A 197 -6.84 7.00 8.21
N GLY A 198 -8.00 7.08 7.55
CA GLY A 198 -8.54 5.98 6.77
C GLY A 198 -7.81 5.87 5.44
N LEU A 199 -7.32 4.69 5.11
CA LEU A 199 -6.59 4.34 3.89
C LEU A 199 -7.37 3.26 3.14
N ARG A 200 -7.42 3.34 1.82
CA ARG A 200 -8.08 2.36 0.97
C ARG A 200 -7.10 1.85 -0.07
N LEU A 201 -6.99 0.52 -0.16
CA LEU A 201 -6.11 -0.15 -1.11
C LEU A 201 -6.71 -0.15 -2.51
N ILE A 202 -5.90 0.20 -3.49
CA ILE A 202 -6.26 0.28 -4.91
C ILE A 202 -5.24 -0.51 -5.72
N VAL A 203 -5.73 -1.27 -6.69
CA VAL A 203 -4.93 -1.93 -7.72
C VAL A 203 -5.48 -1.47 -9.06
N ASN A 204 -4.66 -0.88 -9.92
CA ASN A 204 -5.10 -0.45 -11.24
C ASN A 204 -4.03 -0.64 -12.30
N TYR A 205 -4.49 -0.59 -13.55
CA TYR A 205 -3.60 -0.48 -14.69
C TYR A 205 -3.92 0.80 -15.47
N GLN A 206 -3.19 1.87 -15.15
CA GLN A 206 -3.26 3.14 -15.88
C GLN A 206 -2.29 3.12 -17.06
N THR A 207 -2.44 4.05 -18.00
CA THR A 207 -1.50 4.24 -19.10
C THR A 207 -1.15 5.70 -19.29
N GLU A 208 -0.05 5.97 -19.98
CA GLU A 208 0.46 7.29 -20.31
C GLU A 208 0.58 8.23 -19.08
N GLY A 209 0.34 9.53 -19.24
CA GLY A 209 0.54 10.51 -18.18
C GLY A 209 2.00 10.52 -17.70
N SER A 210 2.22 10.21 -16.43
CA SER A 210 3.57 10.19 -15.85
C SER A 210 4.45 9.03 -16.37
N SER A 211 3.86 8.00 -16.98
CA SER A 211 4.59 6.91 -17.65
C SER A 211 5.05 7.25 -19.07
N GLY A 212 4.69 8.43 -19.57
CA GLY A 212 5.06 8.95 -20.88
C GLY A 212 4.18 8.46 -22.02
N SER A 213 4.28 9.12 -23.17
CA SER A 213 3.54 8.79 -24.39
C SER A 213 4.49 8.77 -25.61
N PRO A 214 4.17 8.06 -26.71
CA PRO A 214 3.02 7.16 -26.86
C PRO A 214 3.19 5.88 -26.02
N GLY A 215 2.06 5.32 -25.58
CA GLY A 215 2.01 3.99 -24.98
C GLY A 215 1.99 2.83 -26.00
N PRO A 216 1.79 1.58 -25.54
CA PRO A 216 1.74 0.40 -26.40
C PRO A 216 0.60 0.44 -27.42
N THR A 217 0.82 -0.10 -28.62
CA THR A 217 -0.20 -0.18 -29.69
C THR A 217 -0.94 -1.51 -29.76
N THR A 218 -0.60 -2.44 -28.87
CA THR A 218 -1.28 -3.73 -28.69
C THR A 218 -1.68 -3.89 -27.22
N PRO A 219 -2.69 -4.71 -26.91
CA PRO A 219 -3.06 -4.96 -25.52
C PRO A 219 -1.90 -5.48 -24.67
N THR A 220 -1.85 -5.03 -23.43
CA THR A 220 -0.86 -5.45 -22.43
C THR A 220 -1.56 -5.80 -21.13
N THR A 221 -0.93 -6.60 -20.27
CA THR A 221 -1.55 -7.14 -19.05
C THR A 221 -0.72 -6.90 -17.81
N PHE A 222 -1.39 -6.60 -16.69
CA PHE A 222 -0.84 -6.52 -15.35
C PHE A 222 -1.48 -7.62 -14.49
N GLN A 223 -0.67 -8.53 -13.94
CA GLN A 223 -1.15 -9.65 -13.14
C GLN A 223 -0.77 -9.50 -11.68
N VAL A 224 -1.70 -9.86 -10.80
CA VAL A 224 -1.57 -9.72 -9.35
C VAL A 224 -2.09 -10.98 -8.67
N ARG A 225 -1.41 -11.44 -7.62
CA ARG A 225 -1.89 -12.52 -6.76
C ARG A 225 -1.43 -12.31 -5.32
N ASN A 226 -1.98 -13.13 -4.42
CA ASN A 226 -1.56 -13.17 -3.01
C ASN A 226 -1.62 -11.80 -2.30
N VAL A 227 -2.64 -10.99 -2.62
CA VAL A 227 -2.84 -9.69 -1.96
C VAL A 227 -3.32 -9.91 -0.53
N GLU A 228 -2.52 -9.51 0.45
CA GLU A 228 -2.82 -9.64 1.87
C GLU A 228 -2.73 -8.28 2.59
N VAL A 229 -3.66 -8.04 3.50
CA VAL A 229 -3.61 -6.92 4.44
C VAL A 229 -3.77 -7.46 5.86
N VAL A 230 -2.75 -7.24 6.70
CA VAL A 230 -2.73 -7.64 8.12
C VAL A 230 -2.67 -6.39 8.98
N SER A 231 -3.71 -6.17 9.78
CA SER A 231 -3.73 -5.13 10.80
C SER A 231 -2.98 -5.58 12.06
N LEU A 232 -2.18 -4.68 12.61
CA LEU A 232 -1.44 -4.83 13.87
C LEU A 232 -1.87 -3.78 14.91
N ASN A 233 -3.13 -3.31 14.78
CA ASN A 233 -3.74 -2.33 15.66
C ASN A 233 -4.22 -2.92 16.99
#